data_AF-A0A426YYM4-F1
#
_entry.id   AF-A0A426YYM4-F1
#
_cell.length_a   1.000
_cell.length_b   1.000
_cell.length_c   1.000
_cell.angle_alpha   90.00
_cell.angle_beta   90.00
_cell.angle_gamma   90.00
#
_symmetry.space_group_name_H-M   'P 1'
#
loop_
_entity.id
_entity.type
_entity.pdbx_description
1 polymer ?
#
loop_
_entity_poly.entity_id
_entity_poly.type
_entity_poly.pdbx_seq_one_letter_code
_entity_poly.pdbx_strand_id
1 'polypeptide(L)'
;MAVRKSWMRTVHTVSARYIMKCDDDTFVRVDSVLNEVKKVSSDKSLYVGNMNYYHKPLREGKWAVTYEEWPEEDYPAYANGPGYVVSSDIAHFIISEFEKHKLRVSVFFKLMQLFKMEDVSMGMWVEQFNNSRAVEYIHSVKFCQFGCIDDYYTAHYQSPRQMTCMWDKLQAGKPRCCNMR
;
A
#
# COMPACT_ATOMS: atom_id res chain seq x y z
N MET A 1 -2.58 14.77 -0.17
CA MET A 1 -2.10 15.37 1.10
C MET A 1 -2.97 15.03 2.32
N ALA A 2 -4.30 14.91 2.20
CA ALA A 2 -5.18 14.54 3.33
C ALA A 2 -5.02 13.07 3.78
N VAL A 3 -4.95 12.12 2.83
CA VAL A 3 -4.79 10.68 3.09
C VAL A 3 -3.53 10.37 3.92
N ARG A 4 -2.38 10.91 3.51
CA ARG A 4 -1.09 10.76 4.23
C ARG A 4 -1.16 11.26 5.68
N LYS A 5 -1.79 12.41 5.94
CA LYS A 5 -1.93 12.96 7.31
C LYS A 5 -2.88 12.11 8.17
N SER A 6 -3.96 11.61 7.59
CA SER A 6 -4.90 10.71 8.28
C SER A 6 -4.20 9.41 8.69
N TRP A 7 -3.45 8.80 7.76
CA TRP A 7 -2.70 7.58 8.02
C TRP A 7 -1.67 7.75 9.14
N MET A 8 -0.87 8.83 9.11
CA MET A 8 0.10 9.12 10.18
C MET A 8 -0.59 9.27 11.54
N ARG A 9 -1.72 9.97 11.60
CA ARG A 9 -2.48 10.12 12.84
C ARG A 9 -2.96 8.78 13.39
N THR A 10 -3.43 7.87 12.53
CA THR A 10 -3.86 6.52 12.94
C THR A 10 -2.73 5.76 13.61
N VAL A 11 -1.54 5.76 13.02
CA VAL A 11 -0.36 5.05 13.58
C VAL A 11 0.08 5.64 14.93
N HIS A 12 -0.07 6.95 15.16
CA HIS A 12 0.22 7.54 16.48
C HIS A 12 -0.80 7.19 17.55
N THR A 13 -2.06 6.98 17.16
CA THR A 13 -3.18 6.87 18.11
C THR A 13 -3.57 5.44 18.43
N VAL A 14 -3.23 4.49 17.56
CA VAL A 14 -3.62 3.09 17.70
C VAL A 14 -2.38 2.22 17.86
N SER A 15 -2.34 1.41 18.91
CA SER A 15 -1.38 0.31 19.02
C SER A 15 -1.88 -0.86 18.17
N ALA A 16 -1.33 -1.00 16.96
CA ALA A 16 -1.63 -2.09 16.05
C ALA A 16 -0.32 -2.68 15.53
N ARG A 17 -0.25 -4.00 15.43
CA ARG A 17 0.93 -4.70 14.91
C ARG A 17 1.08 -4.56 13.39
N TYR A 18 -0.04 -4.42 12.71
CA TYR A 18 -0.14 -4.30 11.26
C TYR A 18 -1.04 -3.14 10.91
N ILE A 19 -0.66 -2.37 9.89
CA ILE A 19 -1.45 -1.26 9.37
C ILE A 19 -1.72 -1.54 7.90
N MET A 20 -3.01 -1.59 7.55
CA MET A 20 -3.46 -1.72 6.17
C MET A 20 -3.86 -0.34 5.63
N LYS A 21 -3.40 -0.02 4.42
CA LYS A 21 -3.95 1.05 3.58
C LYS A 21 -4.75 0.40 2.46
N CYS A 22 -5.89 0.98 2.12
CA CYS A 22 -6.64 0.68 0.91
C CYS A 22 -7.32 1.95 0.38
N ASP A 23 -7.73 1.91 -0.90
CA ASP A 23 -8.54 2.98 -1.50
C ASP A 23 -10.01 2.84 -1.10
N ASP A 24 -10.79 3.92 -1.21
CA ASP A 24 -12.19 3.98 -0.82
C ASP A 24 -13.13 3.28 -1.82
N ASP A 25 -12.62 2.93 -2.99
CA ASP A 25 -13.26 2.10 -4.01
C ASP A 25 -12.76 0.63 -3.98
N THR A 26 -12.14 0.21 -2.87
CA THR A 26 -11.64 -1.17 -2.70
C THR A 26 -12.42 -1.96 -1.65
N PHE A 27 -13.01 -3.09 -2.04
CA PHE A 27 -13.59 -4.06 -1.10
C PHE A 27 -12.50 -5.00 -0.56
N VAL A 28 -12.45 -5.18 0.76
CA VAL A 28 -11.40 -5.94 1.45
C VAL A 28 -11.98 -7.14 2.20
N ARG A 29 -11.41 -8.34 1.98
CA ARG A 29 -11.64 -9.52 2.82
C ARG A 29 -10.62 -9.53 3.97
N VAL A 30 -10.96 -8.83 5.05
CA VAL A 30 -10.05 -8.60 6.19
C VAL A 30 -9.49 -9.89 6.77
N ASP A 31 -10.30 -10.94 6.95
CA ASP A 31 -9.83 -12.22 7.47
C ASP A 31 -8.79 -12.89 6.56
N SER A 32 -8.99 -12.82 5.24
CA SER A 32 -8.04 -13.36 4.26
C SER A 32 -6.72 -12.61 4.28
N VAL A 33 -6.76 -11.28 4.36
CA VAL A 33 -5.56 -10.45 4.51
C VAL A 33 -4.84 -10.78 5.83
N LEU A 34 -5.59 -10.89 6.94
CA LEU A 34 -5.04 -11.19 8.24
C LEU A 34 -4.37 -12.57 8.29
N ASN A 35 -4.96 -13.57 7.62
CA ASN A 35 -4.38 -14.90 7.49
C ASN A 35 -3.08 -14.87 6.66
N GLU A 36 -2.99 -14.02 5.63
CA GLU A 36 -1.76 -13.87 4.86
C GLU A 36 -0.63 -13.27 5.71
N VAL A 37 -0.88 -12.16 6.40
CA VAL A 37 0.16 -11.49 7.20
C VAL A 37 0.62 -12.31 8.41
N LYS A 38 -0.25 -13.18 8.94
CA LYS A 38 0.07 -14.09 10.05
C LYS A 38 0.97 -15.27 9.65
N LYS A 39 1.17 -15.52 8.35
CA LYS A 39 2.17 -16.51 7.88
C LYS A 39 3.60 -16.03 8.15
N VAL A 40 3.79 -14.72 8.29
CA VAL A 40 5.08 -14.13 8.63
C VAL A 40 5.27 -14.14 10.14
N SER A 41 6.46 -14.56 10.57
CA SER A 41 6.82 -14.58 11.98
C SER A 41 6.73 -13.19 12.61
N SER A 42 6.37 -13.14 13.89
CA SER A 42 6.05 -11.90 14.60
C SER A 42 7.19 -10.92 14.80
N ASP A 43 8.40 -11.44 14.77
CA ASP A 43 9.66 -10.72 14.93
C ASP A 43 10.16 -10.12 13.62
N LYS A 44 9.49 -10.37 12.48
CA LYS A 44 9.87 -9.84 11.18
C LYS A 44 9.05 -8.62 10.80
N SER A 45 9.70 -7.68 10.13
CA SER A 45 9.05 -6.56 9.46
C SER A 45 8.50 -7.04 8.12
N LEU A 46 7.30 -6.59 7.72
CA LEU A 46 6.67 -7.06 6.50
C LEU A 46 6.05 -5.93 5.68
N TYR A 47 6.03 -6.14 4.37
CA TYR A 47 5.31 -5.34 3.41
C TYR A 47 4.57 -6.27 2.43
N VAL A 48 3.24 -6.32 2.54
CA VAL A 48 2.40 -7.28 1.81
C VAL A 48 1.45 -6.55 0.88
N GLY A 49 1.37 -6.98 -0.38
CA GLY A 49 0.43 -6.43 -1.35
C GLY A 49 0.66 -6.99 -2.75
N ASN A 50 0.10 -6.33 -3.76
CA ASN A 50 0.46 -6.60 -5.15
C ASN A 50 1.70 -5.78 -5.51
N MET A 51 2.88 -6.37 -5.28
CA MET A 51 4.18 -5.72 -5.45
C MET A 51 4.55 -5.52 -6.92
N ASN A 52 4.98 -4.32 -7.27
CA ASN A 52 5.70 -4.03 -8.50
C ASN A 52 7.21 -4.10 -8.21
N TYR A 53 7.92 -4.82 -9.07
CA TYR A 53 9.37 -4.90 -9.06
C TYR A 53 9.88 -4.33 -10.38
N TYR A 54 10.95 -3.53 -10.34
CA TYR A 54 11.58 -2.95 -11.53
C TYR A 54 10.59 -2.17 -12.42
N HIS A 55 9.64 -1.47 -11.81
CA HIS A 55 8.68 -0.67 -12.55
C HIS A 55 9.35 0.61 -13.03
N LYS A 56 9.38 0.80 -14.35
CA LYS A 56 9.98 1.97 -14.97
C LYS A 56 9.06 3.18 -14.89
N PRO A 57 9.55 4.37 -14.51
CA PRO A 57 8.80 5.61 -14.62
C PRO A 57 8.28 5.79 -16.05
N LEU A 58 6.96 6.01 -16.17
CA LEU A 58 6.41 6.49 -17.44
C LEU A 58 7.01 7.87 -17.71
N ARG A 59 7.56 8.07 -18.91
CA ARG A 59 8.12 9.36 -19.33
C ARG A 59 7.11 10.22 -20.09
N GLU A 60 5.94 9.65 -20.40
CA GLU A 60 4.84 10.30 -21.10
C GLU A 60 3.48 9.92 -20.51
N GLY A 61 2.45 10.72 -20.81
CA GLY A 61 1.08 10.48 -20.36
C GLY A 61 0.75 11.08 -18.99
N LYS A 62 -0.42 10.71 -18.44
CA LYS A 62 -0.99 11.31 -17.21
C LYS A 62 -0.06 11.20 -16.00
N TRP A 63 0.67 10.10 -15.90
CA TRP A 63 1.53 9.77 -14.76
C TRP A 63 3.02 9.95 -15.09
N ALA A 64 3.34 10.77 -16.09
CA ALA A 64 4.71 11.01 -16.50
C ALA A 64 5.57 11.61 -15.37
N VAL A 65 6.77 11.07 -15.24
CA VAL A 65 7.83 11.54 -14.34
C VAL A 65 9.08 11.80 -15.18
N THR A 66 9.57 13.04 -15.15
CA THR A 66 10.73 13.43 -15.97
C THR A 66 12.03 12.88 -15.39
N TYR A 67 13.12 12.91 -16.15
CA TYR A 67 14.43 12.49 -15.64
C TYR A 67 14.96 13.45 -14.56
N GLU A 68 14.53 14.72 -14.57
CA GLU A 68 14.83 15.67 -13.50
C GLU A 68 14.09 15.33 -12.21
N GLU A 69 12.86 14.79 -12.31
CA GLU A 69 12.08 14.34 -11.15
C GLU A 69 12.54 12.97 -10.61
N TRP A 70 12.99 12.07 -11.51
CA TRP A 70 13.47 10.74 -11.19
C TRP A 70 14.53 10.29 -12.21
N PRO A 71 15.83 10.47 -11.90
CA PRO A 71 16.91 10.17 -12.84
C PRO A 71 17.17 8.67 -13.02
N GLU A 72 16.73 7.82 -12.09
CA GLU A 72 16.92 6.38 -12.17
C GLU A 72 15.98 5.72 -13.19
N GLU A 73 16.32 4.51 -13.64
CA GLU A 73 15.54 3.77 -14.63
C GLU A 73 14.34 3.04 -14.04
N ASP A 74 14.43 2.66 -12.77
CA ASP A 74 13.44 1.86 -12.07
C ASP A 74 13.03 2.54 -10.76
N TYR A 75 11.77 2.36 -10.36
CA TYR A 75 11.32 2.63 -9.01
C TYR A 75 11.76 1.53 -8.03
N PRO A 76 11.90 1.84 -6.73
CA PRO A 76 12.04 0.81 -5.71
C PRO A 76 10.80 -0.08 -5.66
N ALA A 77 10.91 -1.27 -5.07
CA ALA A 77 9.77 -2.17 -4.95
C ALA A 77 8.64 -1.54 -4.13
N TYR A 78 7.42 -1.54 -4.67
CA TYR A 78 6.26 -0.94 -4.03
C TYR A 78 4.96 -1.71 -4.30
N ALA A 79 4.03 -1.71 -3.37
CA ALA A 79 2.72 -2.34 -3.55
C ALA A 79 1.72 -1.40 -4.24
N ASN A 80 0.87 -1.93 -5.11
CA ASN A 80 -0.17 -1.15 -5.79
C ASN A 80 -1.25 -0.60 -4.85
N GLY A 81 -1.89 0.49 -5.28
CA GLY A 81 -2.93 1.25 -4.58
C GLY A 81 -4.16 0.51 -3.98
N PRO A 82 -4.71 -0.57 -4.60
CA PRO A 82 -5.89 -1.28 -4.08
C PRO A 82 -5.76 -1.70 -2.62
N GLY A 83 -4.52 -1.94 -2.18
CA GLY A 83 -4.21 -2.00 -0.77
C GLY A 83 -2.97 -2.81 -0.49
N TYR A 84 -2.39 -2.51 0.66
CA TYR A 84 -1.21 -3.18 1.18
C TYR A 84 -1.18 -3.10 2.70
N VAL A 85 -0.38 -3.98 3.31
CA VAL A 85 -0.16 -4.04 4.74
C VAL A 85 1.32 -3.84 5.05
N VAL A 86 1.61 -2.97 6.01
CA VAL A 86 2.95 -2.81 6.58
C VAL A 86 2.95 -3.18 8.06
N SER A 87 4.07 -3.68 8.58
CA SER A 87 4.27 -3.85 10.01
C SER A 87 4.40 -2.52 10.74
N SER A 88 4.05 -2.52 12.03
CA SER A 88 4.04 -1.32 12.87
C SER A 88 5.38 -0.59 12.98
N ASP A 89 6.49 -1.33 12.98
CA ASP A 89 7.83 -0.77 13.05
C ASP A 89 8.20 0.02 11.79
N ILE A 90 7.83 -0.48 10.62
CA ILE A 90 7.94 0.26 9.36
C ILE A 90 7.10 1.54 9.45
N ALA A 91 5.85 1.45 9.91
CA ALA A 91 4.98 2.62 9.99
C ALA A 91 5.50 3.69 10.96
N HIS A 92 6.01 3.26 12.13
CA HIS A 92 6.65 4.16 13.09
C HIS A 92 7.95 4.77 12.56
N PHE A 93 8.76 3.99 11.82
CA PHE A 93 9.94 4.53 11.16
C PHE A 93 9.57 5.65 10.19
N ILE A 94 8.59 5.42 9.31
CA ILE A 94 8.12 6.40 8.32
C ILE A 94 7.69 7.70 8.99
N ILE A 95 6.94 7.59 10.09
CA ILE A 95 6.51 8.74 10.87
C ILE A 95 7.68 9.46 11.51
N SER A 96 8.61 8.72 12.12
CA SER A 96 9.78 9.33 12.76
C SER A 96 10.63 10.10 11.75
N GLU A 97 10.82 9.56 10.56
CA GLU A 97 11.52 10.25 9.48
C GLU A 97 10.69 11.44 9.00
N PHE A 98 9.37 11.27 8.85
CA PHE A 98 8.49 12.35 8.45
C PHE A 98 8.56 13.56 9.40
N GLU A 99 8.61 13.32 10.70
CA GLU A 99 8.71 14.37 11.73
C GLU A 99 10.10 15.01 11.79
N LYS A 100 11.18 14.22 11.71
CA LYS A 100 12.57 14.74 11.67
C LYS A 100 12.79 15.70 10.50
N HIS A 101 12.27 15.36 9.32
CA HIS A 101 12.49 16.14 8.10
C HIS A 101 11.47 17.26 7.88
N LYS A 102 10.37 17.33 8.65
CA LYS A 102 9.60 18.61 8.77
C LYS A 102 10.48 19.76 9.23
N LEU A 103 11.55 19.47 9.98
CA LEU A 103 12.49 20.45 10.52
C LEU A 103 13.70 20.69 9.60
N ARG A 104 13.90 19.88 8.53
CA ARG A 104 15.00 20.00 7.57
C ARG A 104 14.51 19.76 6.14
N VAL A 105 14.49 20.80 5.32
CA VAL A 105 14.08 20.68 3.90
C VAL A 105 15.24 20.11 3.08
N SER A 106 15.29 18.78 2.95
CA SER A 106 16.09 18.11 1.92
C SER A 106 15.28 17.98 0.63
N VAL A 107 15.91 18.20 -0.53
CA VAL A 107 15.30 18.00 -1.86
C VAL A 107 14.79 16.56 -2.00
N PHE A 108 15.57 15.59 -1.55
CA PHE A 108 15.21 14.17 -1.54
C PHE A 108 13.93 13.90 -0.72
N PHE A 109 13.83 14.51 0.47
CA PHE A 109 12.65 14.35 1.31
C PHE A 109 11.42 15.04 0.71
N LYS A 110 11.59 16.19 0.06
CA LYS A 110 10.51 16.87 -0.65
C LYS A 110 10.00 16.03 -1.83
N LEU A 111 10.90 15.32 -2.53
CA LEU A 111 10.53 14.34 -3.55
C LEU A 111 9.71 13.19 -2.95
N MET A 112 10.18 12.54 -1.88
CA MET A 112 9.39 11.47 -1.19
C MET A 112 8.02 11.97 -0.69
N GLN A 113 7.95 13.21 -0.20
CA GLN A 113 6.73 13.77 0.39
C GLN A 113 5.71 14.27 -0.65
N LEU A 114 6.17 14.74 -1.82
CA LEU A 114 5.32 15.32 -2.85
C LEU A 114 5.30 14.50 -4.13
N PHE A 115 5.89 13.30 -4.14
CA PHE A 115 5.89 12.45 -5.31
C PHE A 115 4.46 12.20 -5.77
N LYS A 116 4.24 12.36 -7.08
CA LYS A 116 2.94 12.25 -7.74
C LYS A 116 2.26 10.90 -7.43
N MET A 117 3.05 9.85 -7.20
CA MET A 117 2.57 8.52 -6.82
C MET A 117 2.85 8.22 -5.35
N GLU A 118 1.78 8.14 -4.55
CA GLU A 118 1.84 7.79 -3.13
C GLU A 118 2.41 6.40 -2.90
N ASP A 119 2.01 5.42 -3.70
CA ASP A 119 2.44 4.04 -3.55
C ASP A 119 3.96 3.89 -3.77
N VAL A 120 4.52 4.61 -4.74
CA VAL A 120 5.98 4.68 -4.97
C VAL A 120 6.67 5.34 -3.78
N SER A 121 6.09 6.41 -3.22
CA SER A 121 6.65 7.04 -2.01
C SER A 121 6.76 6.05 -0.86
N MET A 122 5.75 5.19 -0.67
CA MET A 122 5.79 4.12 0.33
C MET A 122 6.89 3.10 0.04
N GLY A 123 7.10 2.72 -1.23
CA GLY A 123 8.22 1.86 -1.62
C GLY A 123 9.58 2.44 -1.23
N MET A 124 9.82 3.72 -1.51
CA MET A 124 11.06 4.41 -1.12
C MET A 124 11.29 4.39 0.40
N TRP A 125 10.24 4.65 1.18
CA TRP A 125 10.29 4.63 2.64
C TRP A 125 10.62 3.23 3.19
N VAL A 126 9.99 2.19 2.64
CA VAL A 126 10.23 0.81 3.05
C VAL A 126 11.63 0.35 2.65
N GLU A 127 12.12 0.74 1.46
CA GLU A 127 13.48 0.47 1.03
C GLU A 127 14.51 1.12 1.97
N GLN A 128 14.29 2.38 2.38
CA GLN A 128 15.15 3.03 3.36
C GLN A 128 15.16 2.28 4.70
N PHE A 129 14.00 1.81 5.18
CA PHE A 129 13.92 0.99 6.38
C PHE A 129 14.65 -0.35 6.21
N ASN A 130 14.54 -0.96 5.04
CA ASN A 130 15.15 -2.26 4.71
C ASN A 130 16.69 -2.25 4.83
N ASN A 131 17.32 -1.08 4.64
CA ASN A 131 18.76 -0.91 4.87
C ASN A 131 19.17 -1.03 6.35
N SER A 132 18.21 -0.89 7.28
CA SER A 132 18.44 -0.99 8.72
C SER A 132 17.93 -2.30 9.31
N ARG A 133 16.79 -2.82 8.83
CA ARG A 133 16.19 -4.07 9.26
C ARG A 133 15.50 -4.73 8.08
N ALA A 134 15.82 -5.99 7.84
CA ALA A 134 15.29 -6.76 6.72
C ALA A 134 13.75 -6.77 6.71
N VAL A 135 13.16 -6.49 5.55
CA VAL A 135 11.73 -6.49 5.29
C VAL A 135 11.35 -7.71 4.45
N GLU A 136 10.33 -8.44 4.90
CA GLU A 136 9.70 -9.50 4.12
C GLU A 136 8.69 -8.89 3.14
N TYR A 137 9.05 -8.86 1.86
CA TYR A 137 8.14 -8.44 0.80
C TYR A 137 7.28 -9.62 0.33
N ILE A 138 5.96 -9.51 0.45
CA ILE A 138 5.03 -10.55 0.02
C ILE A 138 4.19 -10.04 -1.13
N HIS A 139 4.45 -10.59 -2.30
CA HIS A 139 3.66 -10.36 -3.50
C HIS A 139 2.46 -11.31 -3.57
N SER A 140 1.26 -10.75 -3.77
CA SER A 140 0.06 -11.52 -4.05
C SER A 140 -0.85 -10.80 -5.03
N VAL A 141 -1.14 -11.45 -6.16
CA VAL A 141 -2.11 -10.99 -7.17
C VAL A 141 -3.55 -10.95 -6.65
N LYS A 142 -3.81 -11.58 -5.49
CA LYS A 142 -5.13 -11.52 -4.82
C LYS A 142 -5.42 -10.13 -4.27
N PHE A 143 -4.41 -9.27 -4.12
CA PHE A 143 -4.62 -7.83 -4.04
C PHE A 143 -4.93 -7.30 -5.45
N CYS A 144 -6.18 -7.50 -5.89
CA CYS A 144 -6.57 -7.32 -7.28
C CYS A 144 -6.61 -5.83 -7.66
N GLN A 145 -5.93 -5.46 -8.74
CA GLN A 145 -5.80 -4.07 -9.19
C GLN A 145 -6.85 -3.61 -10.19
N PHE A 146 -7.49 -4.54 -10.90
CA PHE A 146 -8.28 -4.23 -12.10
C PHE A 146 -9.75 -4.63 -11.98
N GLY A 147 -10.25 -4.77 -10.75
CA GLY A 147 -11.63 -5.17 -10.50
C GLY A 147 -11.70 -6.24 -9.42
N CYS A 148 -12.30 -7.38 -9.77
CA CYS A 148 -12.49 -8.51 -8.87
C CYS A 148 -12.17 -9.83 -9.59
N ILE A 149 -11.47 -10.72 -8.89
CA ILE A 149 -11.13 -12.08 -9.34
C ILE A 149 -11.60 -13.08 -8.28
N ASP A 150 -11.72 -14.37 -8.62
CA ASP A 150 -12.05 -15.38 -7.62
C ASP A 150 -10.94 -15.50 -6.55
N ASP A 151 -11.38 -15.73 -5.30
CA ASP A 151 -10.53 -15.77 -4.10
C ASP A 151 -9.62 -14.54 -3.90
N TYR A 152 -10.12 -13.37 -4.28
CA TYR A 152 -9.47 -12.09 -4.01
C TYR A 152 -9.24 -11.85 -2.50
N TYR A 153 -8.23 -11.07 -2.18
CA TYR A 153 -8.02 -10.44 -0.86
C TYR A 153 -8.58 -9.02 -0.87
N THR A 154 -8.29 -8.29 -1.94
CA THR A 154 -8.90 -6.99 -2.24
C THR A 154 -9.47 -7.00 -3.66
N ALA A 155 -10.56 -6.26 -3.85
CA ALA A 155 -11.15 -6.01 -5.15
C ALA A 155 -11.28 -4.51 -5.36
N HIS A 156 -10.54 -3.96 -6.32
CA HIS A 156 -10.46 -2.54 -6.64
C HIS A 156 -11.60 -2.10 -7.58
N TYR A 157 -11.83 -0.79 -7.73
CA TYR A 157 -12.85 -0.20 -8.61
C TYR A 157 -14.26 -0.74 -8.35
N GLN A 158 -14.62 -0.93 -7.09
CA GLN A 158 -15.95 -1.37 -6.69
C GLN A 158 -16.82 -0.18 -6.33
N SER A 159 -17.99 -0.08 -6.97
CA SER A 159 -19.01 0.88 -6.55
C SER A 159 -19.60 0.52 -5.18
N PRO A 160 -20.22 1.47 -4.45
CA PRO A 160 -20.88 1.19 -3.17
C PRO A 160 -21.90 0.05 -3.23
N ARG A 161 -22.63 -0.08 -4.35
CA ARG A 161 -23.59 -1.18 -4.59
C ARG A 161 -22.88 -2.53 -4.73
N GLN A 162 -21.73 -2.56 -5.44
CA GLN A 162 -20.92 -3.77 -5.54
C GLN A 162 -20.34 -4.16 -4.18
N MET A 163 -19.81 -3.20 -3.41
CA MET A 163 -19.29 -3.48 -2.06
C MET A 163 -20.35 -4.08 -1.15
N THR A 164 -21.58 -3.55 -1.17
CA THR A 164 -22.70 -4.09 -0.39
C THR A 164 -23.04 -5.53 -0.84
N CYS A 165 -23.13 -5.76 -2.15
CA CYS A 165 -23.37 -7.10 -2.70
C CYS A 165 -22.26 -8.10 -2.33
N MET A 166 -20.99 -7.65 -2.36
CA MET A 166 -19.85 -8.48 -1.99
C MET A 166 -19.83 -8.78 -0.50
N TRP A 167 -20.25 -7.82 0.33
CA TRP A 167 -20.45 -8.03 1.77
C TRP A 167 -21.50 -9.10 2.04
N ASP A 168 -22.68 -9.02 1.42
CA ASP A 168 -23.75 -10.02 1.62
C ASP A 168 -23.29 -11.43 1.20
N LYS A 169 -22.58 -11.51 0.08
CA LYS A 169 -21.98 -12.77 -0.42
C LYS A 169 -20.92 -13.32 0.53
N LEU A 170 -20.08 -12.45 1.11
CA LEU A 170 -19.08 -12.82 2.10
C LEU A 170 -19.75 -13.38 3.35
N GLN A 171 -20.78 -12.71 3.87
CA GLN A 171 -21.56 -13.19 5.03
C GLN A 171 -22.24 -14.54 4.78
N ALA A 172 -22.69 -14.78 3.54
CA ALA A 172 -23.24 -16.07 3.12
C ALA A 172 -22.20 -17.16 2.87
N GLY A 173 -20.91 -16.92 3.16
CA GLY A 173 -19.81 -17.87 2.94
C GLY A 173 -19.45 -18.09 1.47
N LYS A 174 -19.88 -17.21 0.57
CA LYS A 174 -19.66 -17.30 -0.88
C LYS A 174 -18.95 -16.04 -1.40
N PRO A 175 -17.70 -15.76 -1.01
CA PRO A 175 -16.97 -14.54 -1.37
C PRO A 175 -16.67 -14.49 -2.88
N ARG A 176 -17.63 -13.98 -3.66
CA ARG A 176 -17.59 -13.91 -5.13
C ARG A 176 -17.83 -12.49 -5.59
N CYS A 177 -17.27 -12.16 -6.75
CA CYS A 177 -17.46 -10.88 -7.41
C CYS A 177 -18.93 -10.57 -7.69
N CYS A 178 -19.25 -9.27 -7.74
CA CYS A 178 -20.57 -8.78 -8.11
C CYS A 178 -20.51 -8.09 -9.48
N ASN A 179 -21.39 -8.53 -10.37
CA ASN A 179 -21.53 -7.93 -11.70
C ASN A 179 -22.34 -6.62 -11.58
N MET A 180 -22.00 -5.64 -12.41
CA MET A 180 -22.87 -4.50 -12.67
C MET A 180 -24.02 -4.99 -13.58
N ARG A 181 -25.11 -5.44 -12.98
CA ARG A 181 -26.41 -5.54 -13.68
C ARG A 181 -27.26 -4.33 -13.33
#